data_AF-A0A6L9KY62-F1
#
_entry.id   AF-A0A6L9KY62-F1
#
_cell.length_a   1.000
_cell.length_b   1.000
_cell.length_c   1.000
_cell.angle_alpha   90.00
_cell.angle_beta   90.00
_cell.angle_gamma   90.00
#
_symmetry.space_group_name_H-M   'P 1'
#
loop_
_entity.id
_entity.type
_entity.pdbx_description
1 polymer ?
#
loop_
_entity_poly.entity_id
_entity_poly.type
_entity_poly.pdbx_seq_one_letter_code
_entity_poly.pdbx_strand_id
1 'polypeptide(L)'
;MNSSAVGAYAENQSLELVPFIDSHFRTLPPRKHRGVLGKSSGAYGALRLAMDYPTVWGAVAHHSGDAYFDVAYRHAWPETMTYLASLLEKQSETSLDFAVRLLIQSVRQASRPSSAATHALMNIAMAATYDPDPNTELGFQLPMEWYSGRWREDRWAYWLANDPLYRVSSFVSELQQLRCLYLDCGNRDTYHLHYGARCLSERLRELNVTHEYAEFAGTHSDIDHRLDESLPRLFSALEG
;
A
#
# COMPACT_ATOMS: atom_id res chain seq x y z
N MET A 1 4.78 -2.66 5.55
CA MET A 1 4.32 -3.92 6.18
C MET A 1 5.45 -4.91 6.25
N ASN A 2 5.44 -5.81 7.22
CA ASN A 2 6.51 -6.78 7.35
C ASN A 2 6.37 -7.84 6.25
N SER A 3 7.45 -8.04 5.50
CA SER A 3 7.58 -9.12 4.52
C SER A 3 8.99 -9.69 4.62
N SER A 4 9.14 -11.00 4.51
CA SER A 4 10.47 -11.64 4.49
C SER A 4 11.27 -11.30 3.24
N ALA A 5 10.63 -10.82 2.17
CA ALA A 5 11.30 -10.46 0.92
C ALA A 5 11.81 -9.01 0.89
N VAL A 6 11.10 -8.08 1.54
CA VAL A 6 11.43 -6.64 1.49
C VAL A 6 11.78 -5.99 2.83
N GLY A 7 11.49 -6.67 3.96
CA GLY A 7 11.87 -6.23 5.30
C GLY A 7 10.68 -5.89 6.23
N ALA A 8 11.00 -5.66 7.50
CA ALA A 8 10.05 -5.41 8.58
C ALA A 8 9.68 -3.92 8.72
N TYR A 9 9.22 -3.28 7.64
CA TYR A 9 8.97 -1.83 7.65
C TYR A 9 7.94 -1.37 8.68
N ALA A 10 6.93 -2.20 8.99
CA ALA A 10 5.91 -1.79 9.96
C ALA A 10 6.44 -1.82 11.40
N GLU A 11 7.31 -2.80 11.72
CA GLU A 11 8.04 -2.83 12.99
C GLU A 11 9.05 -1.69 13.07
N ASN A 12 9.83 -1.44 12.02
CA ASN A 12 10.78 -0.34 12.02
C ASN A 12 10.09 1.01 12.30
N GLN A 13 8.93 1.27 11.69
CA GLN A 13 8.18 2.51 11.93
C GLN A 13 7.58 2.55 13.35
N SER A 14 6.88 1.50 13.76
CA SER A 14 6.08 1.52 14.99
C SER A 14 6.86 1.18 16.26
N LEU A 15 7.86 0.30 16.17
CA LEU A 15 8.57 -0.30 17.31
C LEU A 15 10.02 0.17 17.43
N GLU A 16 10.62 0.76 16.39
CA GLU A 16 11.98 1.30 16.46
C GLU A 16 11.97 2.83 16.36
N LEU A 17 11.44 3.38 15.26
CA LEU A 17 11.49 4.80 14.96
C LEU A 17 10.68 5.62 15.97
N VAL A 18 9.43 5.22 16.25
CA VAL A 18 8.60 5.93 17.23
C VAL A 18 9.24 5.95 18.63
N PRO A 19 9.66 4.81 19.22
CA PRO A 19 10.36 4.84 20.51
C PRO A 19 11.67 5.64 20.50
N PHE A 20 12.41 5.61 19.38
CA PHE A 20 13.60 6.43 19.22
C PHE A 20 13.25 7.92 19.27
N ILE A 21 12.22 8.37 18.54
CA ILE A 21 11.78 9.77 18.57
C ILE A 21 11.30 10.16 19.97
N ASP A 22 10.47 9.33 20.61
CA ASP A 22 9.92 9.63 21.94
C ASP A 22 11.00 9.72 23.04
N SER A 23 12.11 9.00 22.89
CA SER A 23 13.24 9.05 23.85
C SER A 23 14.20 10.22 23.61
N HIS A 24 14.23 10.80 22.40
CA HIS A 24 15.19 11.85 22.02
C HIS A 24 14.55 13.25 21.90
N PHE A 25 13.23 13.32 21.78
CA PHE A 25 12.51 14.59 21.61
C PHE A 25 11.37 14.72 22.61
N ARG A 26 10.90 15.96 22.84
CA ARG A 26 9.76 16.24 23.72
C ARG A 26 8.44 15.94 22.98
N THR A 27 8.14 14.67 22.79
CA THR A 27 6.84 14.24 22.25
C THR A 27 5.83 14.03 23.37
N LEU A 28 4.58 13.76 22.98
CA LEU A 28 3.57 13.16 23.85
C LEU A 28 3.45 11.67 23.45
N PRO A 29 4.11 10.74 24.18
CA PRO A 29 4.21 9.33 23.76
C PRO A 29 2.89 8.57 23.54
N PRO A 30 1.80 8.82 24.30
CA PRO A 30 0.57 8.07 24.14
C PRO A 30 -0.02 8.22 22.73
N ARG A 31 -0.54 7.12 22.16
CA ARG A 31 -1.14 7.10 20.81
C ARG A 31 -2.17 8.19 20.56
N LYS A 32 -2.90 8.63 21.60
CA LYS A 32 -3.92 9.68 21.48
C LYS A 32 -3.37 11.03 21.02
N HIS A 33 -2.04 11.19 21.01
CA HIS A 33 -1.31 12.35 20.52
C HIS A 33 -0.45 12.06 19.28
N ARG A 34 -0.61 10.88 18.65
CA ARG A 34 0.15 10.47 17.47
C ARG A 34 -0.76 10.13 16.30
N GLY A 35 -0.55 10.83 15.19
CA GLY A 35 -1.19 10.54 13.91
C GLY A 35 -0.21 9.99 12.89
N VAL A 36 -0.71 9.26 11.91
CA VAL A 36 0.02 8.86 10.70
C VAL A 36 -0.78 9.27 9.49
N LEU A 37 -0.11 9.76 8.45
CA LEU A 37 -0.74 10.09 7.19
C LEU A 37 0.11 9.62 6.04
N GLY A 38 -0.53 9.41 4.90
CA GLY A 38 0.18 9.08 3.68
C GLY A 38 -0.64 9.38 2.44
N LYS A 39 0.03 9.26 1.30
CA LYS A 39 -0.52 9.37 -0.05
C LYS A 39 -0.25 8.07 -0.82
N SER A 40 -1.15 7.65 -1.70
CA SER A 40 -0.94 6.45 -2.54
C SER A 40 -0.68 5.21 -1.66
N SER A 41 0.28 4.35 -2.00
CA SER A 41 0.67 3.22 -1.14
C SER A 41 1.16 3.63 0.26
N GLY A 42 1.55 4.90 0.46
CA GLY A 42 1.83 5.45 1.79
C GLY A 42 0.57 5.61 2.64
N ALA A 43 -0.57 5.94 2.03
CA ALA A 43 -1.87 6.00 2.71
C ALA A 43 -2.35 4.60 3.11
N TYR A 44 -2.18 3.62 2.21
CA TYR A 44 -2.33 2.20 2.53
C TYR A 44 -1.49 1.81 3.74
N GLY A 45 -0.21 2.20 3.74
CA GLY A 45 0.71 1.99 4.86
C GLY A 45 0.21 2.63 6.16
N ALA A 46 -0.26 3.87 6.12
CA ALA A 46 -0.79 4.59 7.29
C ALA A 46 -1.98 3.85 7.93
N LEU A 47 -2.97 3.45 7.12
CA LEU A 47 -4.12 2.69 7.62
C LEU A 47 -3.69 1.33 8.17
N ARG A 48 -2.75 0.65 7.50
CA ARG A 48 -2.24 -0.64 7.94
C ARG A 48 -1.47 -0.55 9.26
N LEU A 49 -0.65 0.49 9.46
CA LEU A 49 0.04 0.74 10.72
C LEU A 49 -0.96 0.94 11.86
N ALA A 50 -2.05 1.68 11.63
CA ALA A 50 -3.08 1.87 12.64
C ALA A 50 -3.86 0.59 12.99
N MET A 51 -4.08 -0.30 12.01
CA MET A 51 -4.70 -1.61 12.25
C MET A 51 -3.76 -2.57 12.98
N ASP A 52 -2.51 -2.71 12.52
CA ASP A 52 -1.58 -3.72 13.03
C ASP A 52 -0.87 -3.27 14.34
N TYR A 53 -0.73 -1.95 14.55
CA TYR A 53 -0.08 -1.35 15.74
C TYR A 53 -1.00 -0.30 16.41
N PRO A 54 -2.21 -0.71 16.85
CA PRO A 54 -3.24 0.21 17.34
C PRO A 54 -2.85 0.91 18.63
N THR A 55 -1.85 0.42 19.36
CA THR A 55 -1.31 1.05 20.58
C THR A 55 -0.34 2.19 20.29
N VAL A 56 0.12 2.34 19.05
CA VAL A 56 1.09 3.37 18.62
C VAL A 56 0.40 4.55 17.96
N TRP A 57 -0.62 4.28 17.13
CA TRP A 57 -1.28 5.26 16.27
C TRP A 57 -2.71 5.57 16.73
N GLY A 58 -3.04 6.84 16.86
CA GLY A 58 -4.35 7.31 17.34
C GLY A 58 -5.19 8.04 16.31
N ALA A 59 -4.61 8.45 15.18
CA ALA A 59 -5.33 9.11 14.11
C ALA A 59 -4.69 8.80 12.74
N VAL A 60 -5.51 8.75 11.69
CA VAL A 60 -5.08 8.43 10.33
C VAL A 60 -5.64 9.43 9.31
N ALA A 61 -4.79 9.90 8.40
CA ALA A 61 -5.22 10.51 7.15
C ALA A 61 -4.73 9.71 5.94
N HIS A 62 -5.66 9.34 5.07
CA HIS A 62 -5.46 8.41 3.98
C HIS A 62 -5.80 9.08 2.64
N HIS A 63 -4.78 9.58 1.94
CA HIS A 63 -4.95 10.28 0.67
C HIS A 63 -4.73 9.36 -0.53
N SER A 64 -5.78 9.09 -1.30
CA SER A 64 -5.74 8.29 -2.54
C SER A 64 -4.96 6.98 -2.39
N GLY A 65 -5.20 6.25 -1.30
CA GLY A 65 -4.48 5.02 -1.00
C GLY A 65 -5.09 3.77 -1.58
N ASP A 66 -4.26 2.74 -1.64
CA ASP A 66 -4.59 1.46 -2.27
C ASP A 66 -5.70 0.75 -1.51
N ALA A 67 -6.80 0.46 -2.20
CA ALA A 67 -7.87 -0.42 -1.76
C ALA A 67 -8.55 -1.02 -2.98
N TYR A 68 -9.27 -2.12 -2.79
CA TYR A 68 -9.94 -2.85 -3.87
C TYR A 68 -8.93 -3.32 -4.92
N PHE A 69 -8.06 -4.24 -4.51
CA PHE A 69 -6.89 -4.68 -5.26
C PHE A 69 -7.23 -5.32 -6.62
N ASP A 70 -8.43 -5.87 -6.80
CA ASP A 70 -8.92 -6.30 -8.11
C ASP A 70 -8.97 -5.15 -9.13
N VAL A 71 -9.28 -3.93 -8.67
CA VAL A 71 -9.24 -2.73 -9.52
C VAL A 71 -7.85 -2.10 -9.50
N ALA A 72 -7.20 -1.98 -8.34
CA ALA A 72 -5.92 -1.27 -8.24
C ALA A 72 -4.74 -2.02 -8.89
N TYR A 73 -4.72 -3.35 -8.80
CA TYR A 73 -3.52 -4.15 -9.12
C TYR A 73 -3.76 -5.28 -10.12
N ARG A 74 -4.89 -5.99 -10.03
CA ARG A 74 -5.13 -7.19 -10.87
C ARG A 74 -5.05 -6.90 -12.36
N HIS A 75 -5.60 -5.77 -12.79
CA HIS A 75 -5.63 -5.38 -14.20
C HIS A 75 -4.25 -5.14 -14.81
N ALA A 76 -3.23 -4.78 -14.01
CA ALA A 76 -1.91 -4.38 -14.49
C ALA A 76 -0.90 -5.55 -14.60
N TRP A 77 -1.27 -6.73 -14.10
CA TRP A 77 -0.40 -7.89 -14.11
C TRP A 77 -0.06 -8.41 -15.52
N PRO A 78 -1.00 -8.52 -16.47
CA PRO A 78 -0.68 -8.94 -17.85
C PRO A 78 0.39 -8.06 -18.52
N GLU A 79 0.33 -6.75 -18.34
CA GLU A 79 1.32 -5.80 -18.85
C GLU A 79 2.68 -6.01 -18.18
N THR A 80 2.72 -6.21 -16.85
CA THR A 80 3.96 -6.56 -16.13
C THR A 80 4.58 -7.84 -16.67
N MET A 81 3.79 -8.89 -16.88
CA MET A 81 4.27 -10.19 -17.39
C MET A 81 4.83 -10.05 -18.81
N THR A 82 4.12 -9.33 -19.67
CA THR A 82 4.57 -9.04 -21.05
C THR A 82 5.87 -8.23 -21.06
N TYR A 83 5.98 -7.23 -20.19
CA TYR A 83 7.20 -6.44 -20.07
C TYR A 83 8.38 -7.30 -19.61
N LEU A 84 8.21 -8.14 -18.58
CA LEU A 84 9.26 -9.06 -18.13
C LEU A 84 9.71 -10.00 -19.23
N ALA A 85 8.78 -10.56 -20.02
CA ALA A 85 9.10 -11.44 -21.13
C ALA A 85 9.92 -10.72 -22.22
N SER A 86 9.62 -9.45 -22.50
CA SER A 86 10.35 -8.64 -23.49
C SER A 86 11.83 -8.44 -23.13
N LEU A 87 12.17 -8.47 -21.83
CA LEU A 87 13.57 -8.35 -21.37
C LEU A 87 14.41 -9.57 -21.76
N LEU A 88 13.75 -10.70 -22.08
CA LEU A 88 14.38 -11.99 -22.35
C LEU A 88 14.59 -12.26 -23.85
N GLU A 89 14.05 -11.43 -24.75
CA GLU A 89 14.07 -11.69 -26.20
C GLU A 89 15.46 -11.97 -26.80
N LYS A 90 16.51 -11.43 -26.17
CA LYS A 90 17.92 -11.57 -26.60
C LYS A 90 18.75 -12.42 -25.65
N GLN A 91 18.11 -13.14 -24.75
CA GLN A 91 18.76 -13.90 -23.68
C GLN A 91 18.63 -15.40 -23.93
N SER A 92 19.64 -16.16 -23.49
CA SER A 92 19.59 -17.63 -23.52
C SER A 92 18.80 -18.21 -22.35
N GLU A 93 18.74 -17.48 -21.23
CA GLU A 93 17.98 -17.86 -20.05
C GLU A 93 16.59 -17.20 -20.08
N THR A 94 15.55 -18.00 -19.85
CA THR A 94 14.14 -17.55 -19.91
C THR A 94 13.39 -17.71 -18.57
N SER A 95 14.15 -17.88 -17.48
CA SER A 95 13.59 -18.05 -16.15
C SER A 95 12.94 -16.74 -15.66
N LEU A 96 11.93 -16.86 -14.80
CA LEU A 96 11.30 -15.69 -14.18
C LEU A 96 12.30 -14.95 -13.28
N ASP A 97 13.13 -15.66 -12.52
CA ASP A 97 14.15 -15.07 -11.66
C ASP A 97 15.10 -14.17 -12.47
N PHE A 98 15.58 -14.67 -13.61
CA PHE A 98 16.42 -13.88 -14.50
C PHE A 98 15.71 -12.65 -15.06
N ALA A 99 14.43 -12.78 -15.45
CA ALA A 99 13.63 -11.65 -15.92
C ALA A 99 13.50 -10.54 -14.85
N VAL A 100 13.24 -10.93 -13.61
CA VAL A 100 13.13 -10.00 -12.47
C VAL A 100 14.49 -9.35 -12.17
N ARG A 101 15.60 -10.10 -12.23
CA ARG A 101 16.94 -9.53 -12.07
C ARG A 101 17.25 -8.50 -13.16
N LEU A 102 16.92 -8.79 -14.41
CA LEU A 102 17.09 -7.85 -15.52
C LEU A 102 16.24 -6.59 -15.35
N LEU A 103 14.98 -6.73 -14.89
CA LEU A 103 14.12 -5.59 -14.56
C LEU A 103 14.80 -4.70 -13.51
N ILE A 104 15.22 -5.28 -12.38
CA ILE A 104 15.87 -4.54 -11.29
C ILE A 104 17.15 -3.85 -11.79
N GLN A 105 17.97 -4.57 -12.56
CA GLN A 105 19.20 -4.03 -13.13
C GLN A 105 18.90 -2.87 -14.09
N SER A 106 17.93 -3.02 -14.98
CA SER A 106 17.55 -1.99 -15.95
C SER A 106 17.09 -0.71 -15.27
N VAL A 107 16.28 -0.83 -14.21
CA VAL A 107 15.78 0.32 -13.44
C VAL A 107 16.92 0.99 -12.67
N ARG A 108 17.82 0.21 -12.04
CA ARG A 108 18.98 0.75 -11.31
C ARG A 108 19.96 1.52 -12.20
N GLN A 109 20.12 1.09 -13.45
CA GLN A 109 21.06 1.70 -14.39
C GLN A 109 20.47 2.88 -15.16
N ALA A 110 19.14 2.96 -15.26
CA ALA A 110 18.48 4.04 -15.98
C ALA A 110 18.53 5.36 -15.19
N SER A 111 18.97 6.44 -15.83
CA SER A 111 18.82 7.80 -15.29
C SER A 111 17.34 8.21 -15.17
N ARG A 112 16.50 7.68 -16.07
CA ARG A 112 15.05 7.78 -16.02
C ARG A 112 14.43 6.50 -16.57
N PRO A 113 13.93 5.59 -15.73
CA PRO A 113 13.24 4.38 -16.17
C PRO A 113 12.01 4.71 -17.03
N SER A 114 11.67 3.81 -17.96
CA SER A 114 10.42 3.93 -18.71
C SER A 114 9.22 3.71 -17.81
N SER A 115 8.05 4.24 -18.20
CA SER A 115 6.81 4.01 -17.44
C SER A 115 6.50 2.51 -17.28
N ALA A 116 6.72 1.70 -18.33
CA ALA A 116 6.54 0.26 -18.26
C ALA A 116 7.50 -0.41 -17.25
N ALA A 117 8.77 -0.02 -17.23
CA ALA A 117 9.75 -0.51 -16.27
C ALA A 117 9.37 -0.15 -14.83
N THR A 118 8.92 1.10 -14.61
CA THR A 118 8.48 1.58 -13.29
C THR A 118 7.26 0.80 -12.79
N HIS A 119 6.23 0.60 -13.62
CA HIS A 119 5.04 -0.16 -13.23
C HIS A 119 5.33 -1.65 -13.03
N ALA A 120 6.19 -2.24 -13.87
CA ALA A 120 6.64 -3.61 -13.67
C ALA A 120 7.38 -3.78 -12.34
N LEU A 121 8.30 -2.87 -12.02
CA LEU A 121 9.02 -2.89 -10.73
C LEU A 121 8.07 -2.69 -9.56
N MET A 122 7.10 -1.77 -9.68
CA MET A 122 6.07 -1.55 -8.67
C MET A 122 5.31 -2.85 -8.40
N ASN A 123 4.71 -3.48 -9.42
CA ASN A 123 3.94 -4.71 -9.25
C ASN A 123 4.79 -5.87 -8.68
N ILE A 124 6.06 -5.99 -9.09
CA ILE A 124 6.98 -6.98 -8.51
C ILE A 124 7.28 -6.69 -7.03
N ALA A 125 7.48 -5.43 -6.66
CA ALA A 125 7.64 -5.06 -5.26
C ALA A 125 6.37 -5.30 -4.44
N MET A 126 5.18 -5.10 -5.03
CA MET A 126 3.90 -5.43 -4.39
C MET A 126 3.77 -6.94 -4.19
N ALA A 127 4.14 -7.78 -5.16
CA ALA A 127 4.17 -9.24 -5.00
C ALA A 127 5.11 -9.68 -3.88
N ALA A 128 6.32 -9.13 -3.85
CA ALA A 128 7.28 -9.37 -2.77
C ALA A 128 6.74 -8.93 -1.40
N THR A 129 5.87 -7.93 -1.35
CA THR A 129 5.25 -7.46 -0.10
C THR A 129 4.08 -8.33 0.34
N TYR A 130 3.20 -8.75 -0.58
CA TYR A 130 1.91 -9.36 -0.24
C TYR A 130 1.89 -10.88 -0.27
N ASP A 131 2.75 -11.52 -1.07
CA ASP A 131 2.88 -12.98 -1.16
C ASP A 131 4.37 -13.41 -1.04
N PRO A 132 5.05 -13.07 0.08
CA PRO A 132 6.42 -13.50 0.30
C PRO A 132 6.49 -15.01 0.59
N ASP A 133 7.49 -15.67 0.01
CA ASP A 133 7.74 -17.10 0.17
C ASP A 133 9.25 -17.37 0.11
N PRO A 134 9.93 -17.47 1.27
CA PRO A 134 11.38 -17.65 1.35
C PRO A 134 11.85 -19.01 0.80
N ASN A 135 10.92 -19.93 0.49
CA ASN A 135 11.25 -21.23 -0.11
C ASN A 135 11.35 -21.16 -1.64
N THR A 136 11.02 -20.02 -2.25
CA THR A 136 11.18 -19.78 -3.68
C THR A 136 12.49 -19.06 -3.97
N GLU A 137 13.02 -19.24 -5.18
CA GLU A 137 14.25 -18.56 -5.62
C GLU A 137 14.16 -17.03 -5.57
N LEU A 138 12.96 -16.48 -5.84
CA LEU A 138 12.68 -15.05 -5.77
C LEU A 138 12.42 -14.54 -4.34
N GLY A 139 12.10 -15.43 -3.41
CA GLY A 139 11.62 -15.06 -2.07
C GLY A 139 10.15 -14.62 -2.02
N PHE A 140 9.40 -14.73 -3.12
CA PHE A 140 7.98 -14.40 -3.25
C PHE A 140 7.32 -15.07 -4.46
N GLN A 141 6.00 -15.03 -4.52
CA GLN A 141 5.18 -15.66 -5.56
C GLN A 141 4.47 -14.61 -6.44
N LEU A 142 4.21 -14.97 -7.70
CA LEU A 142 3.39 -14.16 -8.60
C LEU A 142 1.93 -14.63 -8.64
N PRO A 143 0.95 -13.72 -8.85
CA PRO A 143 -0.46 -14.08 -9.00
C PRO A 143 -0.80 -14.68 -10.38
N MET A 144 0.18 -14.79 -11.28
CA MET A 144 0.06 -15.43 -12.58
C MET A 144 1.16 -16.48 -12.78
N GLU A 145 0.84 -17.55 -13.49
CA GLU A 145 1.84 -18.53 -13.94
C GLU A 145 2.77 -17.87 -14.98
N TRP A 146 4.10 -18.04 -14.79
CA TRP A 146 5.11 -17.36 -15.61
C TRP A 146 4.95 -17.59 -17.12
N TYR A 147 4.80 -18.84 -17.55
CA TYR A 147 4.76 -19.17 -18.97
C TYR A 147 3.39 -18.89 -19.61
N SER A 148 2.32 -19.38 -18.99
CA SER A 148 0.98 -19.36 -19.61
C SER A 148 0.20 -18.06 -19.34
N GLY A 149 0.61 -17.27 -18.35
CA GLY A 149 -0.17 -16.15 -17.83
C GLY A 149 -1.46 -16.59 -17.13
N ARG A 150 -1.67 -17.88 -16.84
CA ARG A 150 -2.87 -18.34 -16.12
C ARG A 150 -2.91 -17.72 -14.74
N TRP A 151 -4.05 -17.11 -14.42
CA TRP A 151 -4.29 -16.54 -13.11
C TRP A 151 -4.27 -17.61 -12.01
N ARG A 152 -3.66 -17.28 -10.87
CA ARG A 152 -3.52 -18.13 -9.69
C ARG A 152 -4.36 -17.55 -8.55
N GLU A 153 -5.62 -17.97 -8.47
CA GLU A 153 -6.54 -17.48 -7.43
C GLU A 153 -6.06 -17.79 -6.00
N ASP A 154 -5.34 -18.90 -5.82
CA ASP A 154 -4.73 -19.27 -4.55
C ASP A 154 -3.66 -18.26 -4.09
N ARG A 155 -2.91 -17.67 -5.04
CA ARG A 155 -1.95 -16.60 -4.76
C ARG A 155 -2.63 -15.25 -4.59
N TRP A 156 -3.64 -14.96 -5.41
CA TRP A 156 -4.40 -13.72 -5.27
C TRP A 156 -5.09 -13.60 -3.90
N ALA A 157 -5.46 -14.72 -3.27
CA ALA A 157 -5.97 -14.69 -1.89
C ALA A 157 -4.99 -14.05 -0.88
N TYR A 158 -3.67 -14.19 -1.05
CA TYR A 158 -2.67 -13.50 -0.22
C TYR A 158 -2.67 -11.99 -0.44
N TRP A 159 -2.92 -11.55 -1.67
CA TRP A 159 -3.11 -10.14 -1.99
C TRP A 159 -4.36 -9.57 -1.33
N LEU A 160 -5.49 -10.27 -1.46
CA LEU A 160 -6.76 -9.83 -0.86
C LEU A 160 -6.72 -9.81 0.67
N ALA A 161 -5.96 -10.69 1.31
CA ALA A 161 -5.72 -10.64 2.76
C ALA A 161 -4.98 -9.36 3.21
N ASN A 162 -4.32 -8.67 2.28
CA ASN A 162 -3.62 -7.42 2.50
C ASN A 162 -4.41 -6.18 2.03
N ASP A 163 -5.47 -6.34 1.26
CA ASP A 163 -6.32 -5.25 0.78
C ASP A 163 -7.16 -4.65 1.93
N PRO A 164 -7.11 -3.33 2.16
CA PRO A 164 -7.91 -2.69 3.19
C PRO A 164 -9.40 -2.97 3.07
N LEU A 165 -9.94 -3.10 1.86
CA LEU A 165 -11.37 -3.36 1.65
C LEU A 165 -11.84 -4.62 2.40
N TYR A 166 -11.05 -5.69 2.40
CA TYR A 166 -11.39 -6.92 3.11
C TYR A 166 -10.89 -6.88 4.56
N ARG A 167 -9.67 -6.38 4.75
CA ARG A 167 -8.94 -6.44 6.02
C ARG A 167 -9.61 -5.67 7.15
N VAL A 168 -10.24 -4.52 6.89
CA VAL A 168 -10.88 -3.70 7.94
C VAL A 168 -11.90 -4.49 8.78
N SER A 169 -12.50 -5.54 8.22
CA SER A 169 -13.44 -6.43 8.91
C SER A 169 -12.83 -7.13 10.13
N SER A 170 -11.51 -7.35 10.12
CA SER A 170 -10.79 -8.01 11.21
C SER A 170 -10.23 -7.03 12.25
N PHE A 171 -10.36 -5.72 12.02
CA PHE A 171 -9.77 -4.66 12.85
C PHE A 171 -10.79 -3.60 13.29
N VAL A 172 -12.07 -3.97 13.37
CA VAL A 172 -13.16 -3.03 13.69
C VAL A 172 -12.92 -2.36 15.04
N SER A 173 -12.54 -3.13 16.07
CA SER A 173 -12.27 -2.61 17.42
C SER A 173 -11.13 -1.60 17.45
N GLU A 174 -10.07 -1.86 16.68
CA GLU A 174 -8.88 -1.03 16.57
C GLU A 174 -9.20 0.27 15.85
N LEU A 175 -9.96 0.18 14.75
CA LEU A 175 -10.36 1.33 13.96
C LEU A 175 -11.36 2.22 14.69
N GLN A 176 -12.29 1.64 15.46
CA GLN A 176 -13.23 2.39 16.30
C GLN A 176 -12.54 3.16 17.44
N GLN A 177 -11.33 2.77 17.80
CA GLN A 177 -10.51 3.47 18.80
C GLN A 177 -9.73 4.65 18.21
N LEU A 178 -9.73 4.86 16.90
CA LEU A 178 -9.11 6.02 16.29
C LEU A 178 -9.87 7.29 16.67
N ARG A 179 -9.12 8.36 17.00
CA ARG A 179 -9.69 9.68 17.24
C ARG A 179 -10.06 10.39 15.95
N CYS A 180 -9.42 10.02 14.85
CA CYS A 180 -9.73 10.48 13.50
C CYS A 180 -9.32 9.42 12.48
N LEU A 181 -10.21 9.15 11.52
CA LEU A 181 -9.93 8.41 10.31
C LEU A 181 -10.49 9.24 9.14
N TYR A 182 -9.61 9.96 8.45
CA TYR A 182 -9.95 10.77 7.29
C TYR A 182 -9.45 10.09 6.02
N LEU A 183 -10.34 9.91 5.04
CA LEU A 183 -10.00 9.37 3.73
C LEU A 183 -10.37 10.40 2.66
N ASP A 184 -9.51 10.58 1.66
CA ASP A 184 -9.94 11.24 0.42
C ASP A 184 -9.32 10.63 -0.84
N CYS A 185 -9.90 10.96 -1.99
CA CYS A 185 -9.34 10.57 -3.27
C CYS A 185 -9.77 11.52 -4.40
N GLY A 186 -8.90 11.72 -5.39
CA GLY A 186 -9.24 12.44 -6.61
C GLY A 186 -10.23 11.63 -7.46
N ASN A 187 -11.32 12.25 -7.90
CA ASN A 187 -12.40 11.58 -8.63
C ASN A 187 -12.03 11.08 -10.04
N ARG A 188 -10.82 11.39 -10.51
CA ARG A 188 -10.21 10.91 -11.77
C ARG A 188 -8.79 10.39 -11.52
N ASP A 189 -8.60 9.72 -10.39
CA ASP A 189 -7.33 9.07 -10.05
C ASP A 189 -6.85 8.15 -11.20
N THR A 190 -5.58 8.32 -11.61
CA THR A 190 -4.99 7.62 -12.77
C THR A 190 -4.74 6.14 -12.53
N TYR A 191 -4.78 5.69 -11.27
CA TYR A 191 -4.73 4.28 -10.87
C TYR A 191 -6.11 3.75 -10.47
N HIS A 192 -7.18 4.51 -10.74
CA HIS A 192 -8.55 4.13 -10.44
C HIS A 192 -8.86 3.94 -8.94
N LEU A 193 -8.02 4.49 -8.05
CA LEU A 193 -8.13 4.28 -6.60
C LEU A 193 -9.37 4.91 -5.97
N HIS A 194 -10.02 5.85 -6.66
CA HIS A 194 -11.30 6.41 -6.21
C HIS A 194 -12.41 5.36 -6.10
N TYR A 195 -12.40 4.31 -6.94
CA TYR A 195 -13.32 3.18 -6.76
C TYR A 195 -13.02 2.41 -5.47
N GLY A 196 -11.75 2.14 -5.18
CA GLY A 196 -11.32 1.53 -3.92
C GLY A 196 -11.70 2.37 -2.71
N ALA A 197 -11.50 3.70 -2.78
CA ALA A 197 -11.87 4.62 -1.70
C ALA A 197 -13.38 4.64 -1.42
N ARG A 198 -14.23 4.61 -2.46
CA ARG A 198 -15.68 4.49 -2.33
C ARG A 198 -16.08 3.20 -1.62
N CYS A 199 -15.60 2.05 -2.12
CA CYS A 199 -15.90 0.75 -1.55
C CYS A 199 -15.39 0.63 -0.11
N LEU A 200 -14.20 1.17 0.19
CA LEU A 200 -13.65 1.18 1.53
C LEU A 200 -14.50 2.03 2.49
N SER A 201 -14.95 3.22 2.07
CA SER A 201 -15.85 4.05 2.89
C SER A 201 -17.20 3.36 3.13
N GLU A 202 -17.78 2.73 2.12
CA GLU A 202 -19.01 1.92 2.26
C GLU A 202 -18.81 0.80 3.28
N ARG A 203 -17.70 0.06 3.16
CA ARG A 203 -17.38 -1.03 4.07
C ARG A 203 -17.19 -0.56 5.51
N LEU A 204 -16.49 0.55 5.72
CA LEU A 204 -16.31 1.13 7.05
C LEU A 204 -17.64 1.59 7.66
N ARG A 205 -18.58 2.12 6.85
CA ARG A 205 -19.93 2.47 7.28
C ARG A 205 -20.72 1.24 7.72
N GLU A 206 -20.71 0.17 6.93
CA GLU A 206 -21.36 -1.11 7.29
C GLU A 206 -20.84 -1.69 8.61
N LEU A 207 -19.54 -1.53 8.86
CA LEU A 207 -18.87 -1.99 10.07
C LEU A 207 -19.02 -1.05 11.27
N ASN A 208 -19.75 0.07 11.13
CA ASN A 208 -19.90 1.10 12.15
C ASN A 208 -18.55 1.66 12.65
N VAL A 209 -17.60 1.86 11.73
CA VAL A 209 -16.34 2.56 12.00
C VAL A 209 -16.52 4.04 11.64
N THR A 210 -16.39 4.91 12.64
CA THR A 210 -16.45 6.38 12.44
C THR A 210 -15.29 6.84 11.56
N HIS A 211 -15.61 7.48 10.44
CA HIS A 211 -14.64 8.06 9.53
C HIS A 211 -15.25 9.21 8.72
N GLU A 212 -14.38 10.04 8.16
CA GLU A 212 -14.73 11.03 7.15
C GLU A 212 -14.21 10.58 5.80
N TYR A 213 -15.01 10.79 4.75
CA TYR A 213 -14.64 10.50 3.37
C TYR A 213 -14.96 11.69 2.47
N ALA A 214 -14.02 12.09 1.62
CA ALA A 214 -14.21 13.13 0.63
C ALA A 214 -13.67 12.72 -0.74
N GLU A 215 -14.38 13.09 -1.81
CA GLU A 215 -13.82 13.11 -3.16
C GLU A 215 -13.59 14.56 -3.59
N PHE A 216 -12.54 14.78 -4.37
CA PHE A 216 -12.25 16.09 -4.96
C PHE A 216 -11.99 15.99 -6.45
N ALA A 217 -12.15 17.11 -7.15
CA ALA A 217 -11.83 17.19 -8.57
C ALA A 217 -10.31 17.12 -8.75
N GLY A 218 -9.79 15.96 -9.17
CA GLY A 218 -8.35 15.74 -9.23
C GLY A 218 -7.94 14.38 -9.78
N THR A 219 -6.64 14.17 -9.86
CA THR A 219 -6.01 12.91 -10.29
C THR A 219 -5.26 12.28 -9.11
N HIS A 220 -4.36 11.33 -9.38
CA HIS A 220 -3.44 10.78 -8.37
C HIS A 220 -2.29 11.73 -7.99
N SER A 221 -1.99 12.69 -8.87
CA SER A 221 -0.88 13.62 -8.74
C SER A 221 -1.33 15.02 -8.34
N ASP A 222 -0.38 15.81 -7.82
CA ASP A 222 -0.56 17.21 -7.43
C ASP A 222 -1.65 17.45 -6.36
N ILE A 223 -1.76 16.49 -5.44
CA ILE A 223 -2.76 16.48 -4.36
C ILE A 223 -2.23 17.02 -3.01
N ASP A 224 -1.04 17.64 -2.98
CA ASP A 224 -0.43 18.10 -1.72
C ASP A 224 -1.28 19.17 -1.01
N HIS A 225 -2.08 19.93 -1.77
CA HIS A 225 -3.08 20.86 -1.23
C HIS A 225 -4.15 20.18 -0.36
N ARG A 226 -4.30 18.84 -0.42
CA ARG A 226 -5.18 18.08 0.46
C ARG A 226 -4.64 17.96 1.89
N LEU A 227 -3.36 18.29 2.13
CA LEU A 227 -2.82 18.39 3.48
C LEU A 227 -3.49 19.52 4.28
N ASP A 228 -3.97 20.57 3.61
CA ASP A 228 -4.74 21.65 4.25
C ASP A 228 -6.09 21.15 4.81
N GLU A 229 -6.56 19.98 4.36
CA GLU A 229 -7.77 19.34 4.86
C GLU A 229 -7.45 18.34 5.97
N SER A 230 -6.43 17.49 5.79
CA SER A 230 -6.15 16.43 6.74
C SER A 230 -5.39 16.89 7.97
N LEU A 231 -4.44 17.82 7.85
CA LEU A 231 -3.63 18.26 9.00
C LEU A 231 -4.48 18.93 10.09
N PRO A 232 -5.43 19.84 9.79
CA PRO A 232 -6.29 20.42 10.82
C PRO A 232 -7.16 19.37 11.53
N ARG A 233 -7.70 18.39 10.77
CA ARG A 233 -8.50 17.28 11.33
C ARG A 233 -7.67 16.42 12.28
N LEU A 234 -6.48 16.02 11.83
CA LEU A 234 -5.55 15.26 12.66
C LEU A 234 -5.15 16.05 13.91
N PHE A 235 -4.79 17.32 13.77
CA PHE A 235 -4.39 18.16 14.89
C PHE A 235 -5.52 18.27 15.93
N SER A 236 -6.73 18.66 15.51
CA SER A 236 -7.88 18.77 16.41
C SER A 236 -8.21 17.46 17.12
N ALA A 237 -8.09 16.34 16.40
CA ALA A 237 -8.31 15.02 16.95
C ALA A 237 -7.19 14.52 17.87
N LEU A 238 -6.01 15.14 17.89
CA LEU A 238 -4.87 14.71 18.70
C LEU A 238 -4.56 15.65 19.87
N GLU A 239 -5.06 16.89 19.83
CA GLU A 239 -4.86 17.90 20.87
C GLU A 239 -5.72 17.65 22.12
N GLY A 240 -6.96 17.14 21.96
CA GLY A 240 -7.87 16.87 23.09
C GLY A 240 -7.41 15.73 24.01
#